data_AF-A0A1F4CJM2-F1
#
_entry.id   AF-A0A1F4CJM2-F1
#
_cell.length_a   1.000
_cell.length_b   1.000
_cell.length_c   1.000
_cell.angle_alpha   90.00
_cell.angle_beta   90.00
_cell.angle_gamma   90.00
#
_symmetry.space_group_name_H-M   'P 1'
#
loop_
_entity.id
_entity.type
_entity.pdbx_description
1 polymer ?
#
loop_
_entity_poly.entity_id
_entity_poly.type
_entity_poly.pdbx_seq_one_letter_code
_entity_poly.pdbx_strand_id
1 'polypeptide(L)'
;MVPFKGASPAVTDLLGGHIEGVALALGVVSSHMKSGALRGAAISSRFPDFPDVPTLADLGYGQNIFGLWLGFFAPAGVPAEVVGVLVPAIERVVKDPGIAARLLTRGLVQEYASPEALLNEMRAEYRTIEDVARKAGMVK
;
A
#
# COMPACT_ATOMS: atom_id res chain seq x y z
N MET A 1 -18.99 4.01 5.67
CA MET A 1 -17.90 3.07 6.03
C MET A 1 -18.14 2.55 7.43
N VAL A 2 -17.92 1.26 7.66
CA VAL A 2 -17.99 0.64 9.00
C VAL A 2 -16.57 0.61 9.58
N PRO A 3 -16.29 1.28 10.71
CA PRO A 3 -14.94 1.30 11.27
C PRO A 3 -14.64 -0.01 12.00
N PHE A 4 -13.45 -0.56 11.74
CA PHE A 4 -12.93 -1.74 12.42
C PHE A 4 -11.67 -1.41 13.20
N LYS A 5 -11.41 -2.17 14.27
CA LYS A 5 -10.16 -2.05 15.07
C LYS A 5 -8.91 -2.57 14.35
N GLY A 6 -9.04 -3.00 13.10
CA GLY A 6 -7.95 -3.52 12.28
C GLY A 6 -8.48 -4.33 11.10
N ALA A 7 -7.55 -4.83 10.28
CA ALA A 7 -7.88 -5.58 9.08
C ALA A 7 -8.47 -6.97 9.38
N SER A 8 -7.97 -7.70 10.39
CA SER A 8 -8.42 -9.07 10.66
C SER A 8 -9.92 -9.17 11.01
N PRO A 9 -10.48 -8.33 11.92
CA PRO A 9 -11.92 -8.33 12.17
C PRO A 9 -12.75 -8.00 10.92
N ALA A 10 -12.28 -7.09 10.06
CA ALA A 10 -12.98 -6.75 8.81
C ALA A 10 -13.01 -7.93 7.83
N VAL A 11 -11.93 -8.71 7.74
CA VAL A 11 -11.90 -9.94 6.94
C VAL A 11 -12.86 -10.98 7.48
N THR A 12 -12.93 -11.17 8.81
CA THR A 12 -13.89 -12.09 9.44
C THR A 12 -15.32 -11.73 9.10
N ASP A 13 -15.70 -10.45 9.21
CA ASP A 13 -17.06 -10.00 8.90
C ASP A 13 -17.39 -10.10 7.41
N LEU A 14 -16.41 -9.88 6.52
CA LEU A 14 -16.60 -10.08 5.08
C LEU A 14 -16.83 -11.57 4.77
N LEU A 15 -16.03 -12.47 5.34
CA LEU A 15 -16.20 -13.91 5.16
C LEU A 15 -17.52 -14.43 5.75
N GLY A 16 -18.00 -13.81 6.83
CA GLY A 16 -19.30 -14.09 7.44
C GLY A 16 -20.49 -13.49 6.69
N GLY A 17 -20.25 -12.65 5.68
CA GLY A 17 -21.30 -11.96 4.93
C GLY A 17 -21.98 -10.81 5.68
N HIS A 18 -21.34 -10.27 6.72
CA HIS A 18 -21.85 -9.12 7.48
C HIS A 18 -21.58 -7.78 6.77
N ILE A 19 -20.65 -7.77 5.82
CA ILE A 19 -20.32 -6.63 4.96
C ILE A 19 -20.09 -7.13 3.52
N GLU A 20 -20.34 -6.27 2.53
CA GLU A 20 -20.25 -6.66 1.11
C GLU A 20 -18.87 -6.43 0.48
N GLY A 21 -18.00 -5.65 1.14
CA GLY A 21 -16.69 -5.33 0.60
C GLY A 21 -15.77 -4.59 1.56
N VAL A 22 -14.46 -4.66 1.28
CA VAL A 22 -13.39 -4.01 2.04
C VAL A 22 -12.30 -3.52 1.10
N ALA A 23 -11.60 -2.46 1.51
CA ALA A 23 -10.34 -2.03 0.89
C ALA A 23 -9.21 -2.25 1.91
N LEU A 24 -8.32 -3.20 1.63
CA LEU A 24 -7.25 -3.63 2.54
C LEU A 24 -5.95 -3.88 1.78
N ALA A 25 -4.84 -3.91 2.50
CA ALA A 25 -3.55 -4.31 1.95
C ALA A 25 -3.57 -5.77 1.45
N LEU A 26 -2.97 -6.01 0.28
CA LEU A 26 -3.00 -7.32 -0.39
C LEU A 26 -2.50 -8.46 0.52
N GLY A 27 -1.47 -8.22 1.32
CA GLY A 27 -0.92 -9.21 2.24
C GLY A 27 -1.94 -9.79 3.23
N VAL A 28 -2.99 -9.03 3.58
CA VAL A 28 -4.05 -9.48 4.51
C VAL A 28 -5.04 -10.42 3.82
N VAL A 29 -5.35 -10.17 2.55
CA VAL A 29 -6.44 -10.85 1.82
C VAL A 29 -5.97 -11.88 0.79
N SER A 30 -4.68 -11.88 0.45
CA SER A 30 -4.11 -12.69 -0.63
C SER A 30 -4.35 -14.20 -0.47
N SER A 31 -4.26 -14.75 0.74
CA SER A 31 -4.53 -16.17 0.99
C SER A 31 -5.99 -16.53 0.72
N HIS A 32 -6.93 -15.68 1.15
CA HIS A 32 -8.36 -15.84 0.92
C HIS A 32 -8.74 -15.66 -0.55
N MET A 33 -8.04 -14.77 -1.27
CA MET A 33 -8.19 -14.63 -2.72
C MET A 33 -7.69 -15.87 -3.46
N LYS A 34 -6.51 -16.39 -3.08
CA LYS A 34 -5.95 -17.63 -3.67
C LYS A 34 -6.83 -18.84 -3.41
N SER A 35 -7.50 -18.92 -2.26
CA SER A 35 -8.44 -20.00 -1.96
C SER A 35 -9.80 -19.86 -2.62
N GLY A 36 -10.08 -18.73 -3.29
CA GLY A 36 -11.40 -18.42 -3.86
C GLY A 36 -12.46 -18.02 -2.83
N ALA A 37 -12.09 -17.85 -1.56
CA ALA A 37 -13.02 -17.42 -0.52
C ALA A 37 -13.38 -15.93 -0.64
N LEU A 38 -12.47 -15.12 -1.19
CA LEU A 38 -12.69 -13.72 -1.51
C LEU A 38 -12.35 -13.45 -2.98
N ARG A 39 -13.03 -12.47 -3.58
CA ARG A 39 -12.77 -12.01 -4.96
C ARG A 39 -12.13 -10.62 -4.93
N GLY A 40 -11.02 -10.44 -5.64
CA GLY A 40 -10.43 -9.12 -5.87
C GLY A 40 -11.26 -8.32 -6.89
N ALA A 41 -11.77 -7.15 -6.50
CA ALA A 41 -12.55 -6.28 -7.39
C ALA A 41 -11.66 -5.27 -8.13
N ALA A 42 -10.66 -4.72 -7.45
CA ALA A 42 -9.66 -3.81 -8.02
C ALA A 42 -8.37 -3.86 -7.17
N ILE A 43 -7.24 -3.51 -7.79
CA ILE A 43 -5.94 -3.37 -7.11
C ILE A 43 -5.27 -2.04 -7.46
N SER A 44 -4.50 -1.46 -6.54
CA SER A 44 -3.79 -0.19 -6.78
C SER A 44 -2.73 -0.29 -7.86
N SER A 45 -2.04 -1.43 -7.92
CA SER A 45 -0.98 -1.71 -8.89
C SER A 45 -0.98 -3.19 -9.22
N ARG A 46 -0.64 -3.57 -10.46
CA ARG A 46 -0.62 -4.97 -10.87
C ARG A 46 0.27 -5.80 -9.95
N PHE A 47 -0.17 -7.01 -9.62
CA PHE A 47 0.57 -7.94 -8.79
C PHE A 47 0.69 -9.30 -9.49
N PRO A 48 1.91 -9.90 -9.59
CA PRO A 48 2.12 -11.11 -10.40
C PRO A 48 1.23 -12.31 -10.03
N ASP A 49 0.92 -12.49 -8.74
CA ASP A 49 0.06 -13.58 -8.26
C ASP A 49 -1.43 -13.38 -8.56
N PHE A 50 -1.83 -12.17 -8.98
CA PHE A 50 -3.22 -11.79 -9.24
C PHE A 50 -3.36 -10.99 -10.54
N PRO A 51 -2.92 -11.55 -11.69
CA PRO A 51 -2.87 -10.82 -12.95
C PRO A 51 -4.26 -10.41 -13.48
N ASP A 52 -5.30 -11.17 -13.09
CA ASP A 52 -6.69 -10.96 -13.52
C ASP A 52 -7.42 -9.87 -12.72
N VAL A 53 -6.84 -9.37 -11.62
CA VAL A 53 -7.44 -8.31 -10.83
C VAL A 53 -7.12 -6.97 -11.50
N PRO A 54 -8.12 -6.22 -11.99
CA PRO A 54 -7.88 -5.00 -12.73
C PRO A 54 -7.42 -3.86 -11.82
N THR A 55 -6.65 -2.94 -12.37
CA THR A 55 -6.48 -1.61 -11.77
C THR A 55 -7.67 -0.72 -12.08
N LEU A 56 -7.83 0.40 -11.37
CA LEU A 56 -8.86 1.38 -11.75
C LEU A 56 -8.66 1.95 -13.16
N ALA A 57 -7.40 2.08 -13.60
CA ALA A 57 -7.08 2.49 -14.96
C ALA A 57 -7.57 1.48 -16.00
N ASP A 58 -7.44 0.17 -15.74
CA ASP A 58 -7.97 -0.89 -16.62
C ASP A 58 -9.50 -0.83 -16.76
N LEU A 59 -10.17 -0.32 -15.73
CA LEU A 59 -11.62 -0.11 -15.69
C LEU A 59 -12.05 1.25 -16.29
N GLY A 60 -11.12 2.04 -16.81
CA GLY A 60 -11.39 3.33 -17.45
C GLY A 60 -11.50 4.52 -16.49
N TYR A 61 -11.15 4.36 -15.22
CA TYR A 61 -11.11 5.48 -14.28
C TYR A 61 -9.76 6.20 -14.38
N GLY A 62 -9.80 7.52 -14.47
CA GLY A 62 -8.58 8.36 -14.52
C GLY A 62 -7.88 8.54 -13.17
N GLN A 63 -8.38 7.92 -12.11
CA GLN A 63 -7.84 8.03 -10.75
C GLN A 63 -7.25 6.71 -10.30
N ASN A 64 -6.09 6.76 -9.64
CA ASN A 64 -5.46 5.59 -9.05
C ASN A 64 -5.95 5.38 -7.62
N ILE A 65 -5.94 4.13 -7.17
CA ILE A 65 -6.04 3.79 -5.74
C ILE A 65 -4.64 3.98 -5.15
N PHE A 66 -4.53 4.69 -4.03
CA PHE A 66 -3.29 4.72 -3.27
C PHE A 66 -2.94 3.32 -2.78
N GLY A 67 -1.78 2.83 -3.20
CA GLY A 67 -1.23 1.60 -2.69
C GLY A 67 -0.71 1.80 -1.27
N LEU A 68 -0.63 0.71 -0.50
CA LEU A 68 0.10 0.73 0.75
C LEU A 68 1.60 0.82 0.43
N TRP A 69 2.28 1.85 0.93
CA TRP A 69 3.74 1.96 0.91
C TRP A 69 4.30 1.99 2.33
N LEU A 70 5.60 1.68 2.44
CA LEU A 70 6.36 1.69 3.69
C LEU A 70 7.58 2.58 3.50
N GLY A 71 7.83 3.46 4.46
CA GLY A 71 8.96 4.40 4.44
C GLY A 71 9.82 4.29 5.69
N PHE A 72 11.11 4.56 5.53
CA PHE A 72 12.04 4.73 6.65
C PHE A 72 12.12 6.22 7.00
N PHE A 73 12.03 6.53 8.29
CA PHE A 73 12.10 7.89 8.81
C PHE A 73 13.16 7.99 9.89
N ALA A 74 13.78 9.16 9.99
CA ALA A 74 14.70 9.50 11.05
C ALA A 74 14.30 10.87 11.66
N PRO A 75 14.71 11.17 12.90
CA PRO A 75 14.42 12.46 13.53
C PRO A 75 14.94 13.64 12.71
N ALA A 76 14.34 14.82 12.91
CA ALA A 76 14.86 16.05 12.33
C ALA A 76 16.26 16.36 12.88
N GLY A 77 17.15 16.89 12.03
CA GLY A 77 18.50 17.30 12.43
C GLY A 77 19.55 16.18 12.43
N VAL A 78 19.26 15.01 11.84
CA VAL A 78 20.26 13.95 11.65
C VAL A 78 21.44 14.49 10.83
N PRO A 79 22.69 14.35 11.30
CA PRO A 79 23.87 14.85 10.58
C PRO A 79 24.03 14.22 9.18
N ALA A 80 24.58 14.99 8.24
CA ALA A 80 24.70 14.58 6.84
C ALA A 80 25.54 13.31 6.67
N GLU A 81 26.57 13.12 7.50
CA GLU A 81 27.39 11.92 7.52
C GLU A 81 26.61 10.66 7.92
N VAL A 82 25.63 10.78 8.82
CA VAL A 82 24.76 9.66 9.21
C VAL A 82 23.80 9.33 8.07
N VAL A 83 23.20 10.34 7.44
CA VAL A 83 22.36 10.14 6.24
C VAL A 83 23.14 9.47 5.12
N GLY A 84 24.39 9.90 4.91
CA GLY A 84 25.32 9.34 3.91
C GLY A 84 25.66 7.86 4.14
N VAL A 85 25.47 7.34 5.35
CA VAL A 85 25.62 5.90 5.65
C VAL A 85 24.28 5.17 5.54
N LEU A 86 23.20 5.72 6.11
CA LEU A 86 21.91 5.05 6.20
C LEU A 86 21.23 4.88 4.85
N VAL A 87 21.23 5.92 4.01
CA VAL A 87 20.51 5.89 2.71
C VAL A 87 21.08 4.79 1.79
N PRO A 88 22.41 4.70 1.56
CA PRO A 88 22.98 3.62 0.75
C PRO A 88 22.79 2.23 1.37
N ALA A 89 22.78 2.13 2.71
CA ALA A 89 22.53 0.87 3.39
C ALA A 89 21.10 0.38 3.17
N ILE A 90 20.12 1.27 3.30
CA ILE A 90 18.70 0.98 3.02
C ILE A 90 18.52 0.61 1.55
N GLU A 91 19.09 1.37 0.62
CA GLU A 91 19.01 1.06 -0.80
C GLU A 91 19.53 -0.35 -1.12
N ARG A 92 20.68 -0.73 -0.54
CA ARG A 92 21.26 -2.07 -0.73
C ARG A 92 20.33 -3.17 -0.21
N VAL A 93 19.74 -2.99 0.97
CA VAL A 93 18.79 -3.94 1.56
C VAL A 93 17.52 -4.02 0.73
N VAL A 94 17.05 -2.89 0.21
CA VAL A 94 15.83 -2.85 -0.63
C VAL A 94 16.06 -3.53 -1.98
N LYS A 95 17.28 -3.46 -2.51
CA LYS A 95 17.67 -4.14 -3.75
C LYS A 95 18.13 -5.58 -3.56
N ASP A 96 18.13 -6.10 -2.34
CA ASP A 96 18.52 -7.48 -2.07
C ASP A 96 17.44 -8.46 -2.58
N PRO A 97 17.76 -9.36 -3.52
CA PRO A 97 16.77 -10.25 -4.11
C PRO A 97 16.22 -11.27 -3.11
N GLY A 98 16.98 -11.66 -2.09
CA GLY A 98 16.53 -12.56 -1.03
C GLY A 98 15.48 -11.91 -0.13
N ILE A 99 15.61 -10.61 0.13
CA ILE A 99 14.61 -9.81 0.82
C ILE A 99 13.38 -9.60 -0.06
N ALA A 100 13.58 -9.22 -1.32
CA ALA A 100 12.49 -9.01 -2.28
C ALA A 100 11.62 -10.26 -2.42
N ALA A 101 12.23 -11.44 -2.56
CA ALA A 101 11.51 -12.71 -2.64
C ALA A 101 10.66 -12.98 -1.39
N ARG A 102 11.20 -12.73 -0.19
CA ARG A 102 10.47 -12.91 1.08
C ARG A 102 9.30 -11.92 1.21
N LEU A 103 9.48 -10.67 0.80
CA LEU A 103 8.42 -9.65 0.85
C LEU A 103 7.31 -9.92 -0.17
N LEU A 104 7.65 -10.43 -1.36
CA LEU A 104 6.67 -10.78 -2.38
C LEU A 104 5.66 -11.82 -1.87
N THR A 105 6.10 -12.82 -1.09
CA THR A 105 5.21 -13.80 -0.46
C THR A 105 4.21 -13.21 0.52
N ARG A 106 4.44 -11.97 0.97
CA ARG A 106 3.57 -11.20 1.87
C ARG A 106 2.75 -10.13 1.15
N GLY A 107 2.71 -10.16 -0.19
CA GLY A 107 1.96 -9.19 -0.98
C GLY A 107 2.64 -7.83 -1.09
N LEU A 108 3.95 -7.75 -0.81
CA LEU A 108 4.72 -6.51 -0.88
C LEU A 108 5.69 -6.58 -2.06
N VAL A 109 5.50 -5.70 -3.04
CA VAL A 109 6.50 -5.47 -4.09
C VAL A 109 7.54 -4.52 -3.53
N GLN A 110 8.81 -4.90 -3.65
CA GLN A 110 9.90 -4.10 -3.14
C GLN A 110 10.45 -3.21 -4.26
N GLU A 111 10.29 -1.90 -4.08
CA GLU A 111 10.84 -0.87 -4.96
C GLU A 111 11.51 0.20 -4.10
N TYR A 112 12.71 0.61 -4.50
CA TYR A 112 13.44 1.66 -3.79
C TYR A 112 13.03 3.03 -4.31
N ALA A 113 12.68 3.92 -3.38
CA ALA A 113 12.55 5.36 -3.62
C ALA A 113 13.66 6.10 -2.87
N SER A 114 14.27 7.10 -3.50
CA SER A 114 15.20 8.00 -2.82
C SER A 114 14.49 8.81 -1.73
N PRO A 115 15.21 9.41 -0.76
CA PRO A 115 14.59 10.28 0.24
C PRO A 115 13.76 11.42 -0.38
N GLU A 116 14.23 12.00 -1.49
CA GLU A 116 13.52 13.04 -2.22
C GLU A 116 12.25 12.50 -2.89
N ALA A 117 12.33 11.33 -3.52
CA ALA A 117 11.18 10.69 -4.16
C ALA A 117 10.10 10.35 -3.12
N LEU A 118 10.48 9.78 -1.96
CA LEU A 118 9.55 9.50 -0.87
C LEU A 118 8.87 10.78 -0.35
N LEU A 119 9.63 11.86 -0.17
CA LEU A 119 9.08 13.14 0.27
C LEU A 119 8.09 13.73 -0.76
N ASN A 120 8.38 13.58 -2.04
CA ASN A 120 7.49 14.01 -3.12
C ASN A 120 6.20 13.18 -3.15
N GLU A 121 6.29 11.87 -2.98
CA GLU A 121 5.15 10.96 -2.87
C GLU A 121 4.25 11.36 -1.71
N MET A 122 4.82 11.52 -0.50
CA MET A 122 4.07 11.94 0.68
C MET A 122 3.34 13.28 0.48
N ARG A 123 3.98 14.25 -0.18
CA ARG A 123 3.36 15.56 -0.48
C ARG A 123 2.26 15.44 -1.54
N ALA A 124 2.42 14.58 -2.53
CA ALA A 124 1.41 14.35 -3.57
C ALA A 124 0.18 13.65 -2.99
N GLU A 125 0.40 12.61 -2.20
CA GLU A 125 -0.67 11.87 -1.53
C GLU A 125 -1.40 12.75 -0.50
N TYR A 126 -0.67 13.49 0.34
CA TYR A 126 -1.29 14.42 1.30
C TYR A 126 -2.23 15.41 0.62
N ARG A 127 -1.80 16.04 -0.48
CA ARG A 127 -2.65 16.98 -1.25
C ARG A 127 -3.90 16.31 -1.79
N THR A 128 -3.77 15.09 -2.31
CA THR A 128 -4.90 14.36 -2.89
C THR A 128 -5.89 13.92 -1.81
N ILE A 129 -5.40 13.35 -0.72
CA ILE A 129 -6.24 12.93 0.41
C ILE A 129 -6.91 14.13 1.06
N GLU A 130 -6.23 15.27 1.20
CA GLU A 130 -6.83 16.51 1.69
C GLU A 130 -7.97 16.98 0.79
N ASP A 131 -7.78 17.01 -0.53
CA ASP A 131 -8.82 17.39 -1.49
C ASP A 131 -10.04 16.44 -1.43
N VAL A 132 -9.79 15.12 -1.39
CA VAL A 132 -10.85 14.11 -1.23
C VAL A 132 -11.59 14.31 0.09
N ALA A 133 -10.88 14.49 1.20
CA ALA A 133 -11.47 14.67 2.52
C ALA A 133 -12.31 15.96 2.59
N ARG A 134 -11.87 17.06 1.95
CA ARG A 134 -12.65 18.30 1.84
C ARG A 134 -13.92 18.08 1.02
N LYS A 135 -13.81 17.47 -0.17
CA LYS A 135 -14.96 17.16 -1.03
C LYS A 135 -15.97 16.22 -0.36
N ALA A 136 -15.49 15.31 0.47
CA ALA A 136 -16.32 14.38 1.24
C ALA A 136 -16.89 14.98 2.54
N GLY A 137 -16.59 16.24 2.86
CA GLY A 137 -17.05 16.90 4.10
C GLY A 137 -16.43 16.34 5.38
N MET A 138 -15.25 15.72 5.28
CA MET A 138 -14.54 15.11 6.41
C MET A 138 -13.52 16.05 7.07
N VAL A 139 -13.24 17.20 6.45
CA VAL A 139 -12.40 18.27 7.02
C VAL A 139 -13.32 19.38 7.51
N LYS A 140 -13.17 19.78 8.77
CA LYS A 140 -13.84 20.95 9.35
C LYS A 140 -13.15 22.25 8.93
#